data_AF-A0A955D2X9-F1
#
_entry.id   AF-A0A955D2X9-F1
#
_cell.length_a   1.000
_cell.length_b   1.000
_cell.length_c   1.000
_cell.angle_alpha   90.00
_cell.angle_beta   90.00
_cell.angle_gamma   90.00
#
_symmetry.space_group_name_H-M   'P 1'
#
loop_
_entity.id
_entity.type
_entity.pdbx_description
1 polymer ?
#
loop_
_entity_poly.entity_id
_entity_poly.type
_entity_poly.pdbx_seq_one_letter_code
_entity_poly.pdbx_strand_id
1 'polypeptide(L)'
;MRKRGTSDECRTRGTGDAGARPAVEAMFDVDSCVCFELSFEEILRRCRRDAIDDLDGIRRAFGCGSGCGLCTPYLANMLRSGRTRFRLDEGIV
;
A
#
# COMPACT_ATOMS: atom_id res chain seq x y z
N MET A 1 41.81 -31.78 -26.43
CA MET A 1 41.30 -32.30 -25.14
C MET A 1 39.95 -31.66 -24.83
N ARG A 2 38.84 -32.28 -25.25
CA ARG A 2 37.46 -31.93 -24.90
C ARG A 2 36.96 -33.04 -23.96
N LYS A 3 36.46 -32.73 -22.76
CA LYS A 3 35.66 -33.63 -21.89
C LYS A 3 35.23 -32.89 -20.60
N ARG A 4 34.07 -33.30 -20.06
CA ARG A 4 33.19 -32.68 -19.03
C ARG A 4 32.18 -31.70 -19.67
N GLY A 5 31.05 -32.15 -20.25
CA GLY A 5 29.96 -32.93 -19.62
C GLY A 5 28.89 -31.92 -19.18
N THR A 6 28.02 -31.41 -20.05
CA THR A 6 26.63 -31.89 -20.29
C THR A 6 25.99 -32.53 -19.06
N SER A 7 25.16 -31.78 -18.34
CA SER A 7 23.69 -31.74 -18.53
C SER A 7 23.03 -32.74 -17.59
N ASP A 8 22.69 -32.30 -16.38
CA ASP A 8 21.49 -32.77 -15.69
C ASP A 8 21.18 -31.87 -14.49
N GLU A 9 19.89 -31.78 -14.17
CA GLU A 9 19.29 -31.16 -12.98
C GLU A 9 19.02 -29.64 -13.06
N CYS A 10 17.85 -29.19 -13.52
CA CYS A 10 16.51 -29.44 -12.94
C CYS A 10 16.55 -29.01 -11.46
N ARG A 11 15.82 -28.04 -10.95
CA ARG A 11 14.41 -27.73 -11.18
C ARG A 11 14.10 -26.52 -10.28
N THR A 12 13.49 -25.49 -10.84
CA THR A 12 12.41 -24.71 -10.20
C THR A 12 12.63 -24.21 -8.76
N ARG A 13 13.01 -22.93 -8.62
CA ARG A 13 12.29 -21.94 -7.78
C ARG A 13 12.50 -20.59 -8.47
N GLY A 14 11.67 -20.18 -9.41
CA GLY A 14 10.30 -19.77 -9.11
C GLY A 14 10.30 -18.51 -8.25
N THR A 15 11.00 -17.44 -8.65
CA THR A 15 10.76 -16.11 -8.08
C THR A 15 9.52 -15.57 -8.79
N GLY A 16 8.41 -15.64 -8.05
CA GLY A 16 7.07 -15.35 -8.53
C GLY A 16 6.97 -14.02 -9.26
N ASP A 17 6.34 -14.10 -10.42
CA ASP A 17 5.54 -13.02 -10.98
C ASP A 17 4.47 -12.66 -9.94
N ALA A 18 4.80 -11.74 -9.04
CA ALA A 18 3.81 -11.00 -8.29
C ALA A 18 3.34 -9.83 -9.16
N GLY A 19 2.60 -10.16 -10.22
CA GLY A 19 1.63 -9.25 -10.84
C GLY A 19 2.17 -8.29 -11.90
N ALA A 20 2.49 -8.82 -13.08
CA ALA A 20 2.15 -8.11 -14.33
C ALA A 20 0.63 -8.32 -14.55
N ARG A 21 -0.29 -7.36 -14.78
CA ARG A 21 -0.39 -6.00 -15.36
C ARG A 21 -1.78 -5.41 -14.93
N PRO A 22 -2.16 -4.12 -15.15
CA PRO A 22 -1.57 -3.11 -16.02
C PRO A 22 -1.37 -1.70 -15.40
N ALA A 23 -0.36 -0.99 -15.92
CA ALA A 23 -0.02 0.39 -15.57
C ALA A 23 -1.07 1.46 -15.98
N VAL A 24 -2.25 1.06 -16.49
CA VAL A 24 -3.34 1.99 -16.85
C VAL A 24 -4.53 1.94 -15.88
N GLU A 25 -4.59 0.95 -14.98
CA GLU A 25 -5.60 0.87 -13.89
C GLU A 25 -5.14 1.55 -12.60
N ALA A 26 -3.86 1.95 -12.54
CA ALA A 26 -3.23 2.55 -11.37
C ALA A 26 -3.12 4.09 -11.45
N MET A 27 -3.74 4.71 -12.46
CA MET A 27 -3.59 6.15 -12.68
C MET A 27 -4.32 7.00 -11.63
N PHE A 28 -5.22 6.38 -10.85
CA PHE A 28 -6.01 7.02 -9.81
C PHE A 28 -6.05 6.18 -8.52
N ASP A 29 -4.90 5.65 -8.10
CA ASP A 29 -4.75 5.08 -6.77
C ASP A 29 -4.47 6.18 -5.73
N VAL A 30 -5.21 6.16 -4.63
CA VAL A 30 -4.97 6.98 -3.45
C VAL A 30 -4.26 6.11 -2.43
N ASP A 31 -2.95 6.34 -2.29
CA ASP A 31 -2.08 5.66 -1.33
C ASP A 31 -1.48 6.60 -0.29
N SER A 32 -1.77 7.90 -0.40
CA SER A 32 -1.13 8.95 0.37
C SER A 32 -2.02 10.18 0.55
N CYS A 33 -1.71 10.94 1.58
CA CYS A 33 -2.30 12.24 1.85
C CYS A 33 -1.54 13.33 1.08
N VAL A 34 -2.18 13.94 0.08
CA VAL A 34 -1.58 15.04 -0.71
C VAL A 34 -1.28 16.29 0.11
N CYS A 35 -1.98 16.49 1.23
CA CYS A 35 -1.82 17.68 2.07
C CYS A 35 -0.54 17.63 2.93
N PHE A 36 -0.06 16.44 3.26
CA PHE A 36 1.09 16.24 4.15
C PHE A 36 2.17 15.34 3.54
N GLU A 37 1.99 14.92 2.28
CA GLU A 37 2.87 13.98 1.55
C GLU A 37 3.19 12.70 2.35
N LEU A 38 2.22 12.21 3.12
CA LEU A 38 2.35 11.02 3.95
C LEU A 38 1.62 9.84 3.31
N SER A 39 2.29 8.71 3.15
CA SER A 39 1.67 7.48 2.67
C SER A 39 0.83 6.80 3.75
N PHE A 40 -0.28 6.17 3.36
CA PHE A 40 -1.13 5.41 4.27
C PHE A 40 -0.40 4.23 4.89
N GLU A 41 0.57 3.64 4.18
CA GLU A 41 1.43 2.59 4.75
C GLU A 41 2.26 3.11 5.92
N GLU A 42 2.89 4.29 5.77
CA GLU A 42 3.67 4.90 6.84
C GLU A 42 2.77 5.30 8.02
N ILE A 43 1.59 5.87 7.74
CA ILE A 43 0.61 6.21 8.76
C ILE A 43 0.19 4.94 9.52
N LEU A 44 -0.16 3.85 8.84
CA LEU A 44 -0.56 2.60 9.48
C LEU A 44 0.55 1.99 10.33
N ARG A 45 1.81 2.03 9.87
CA ARG A 45 2.96 1.56 10.66
C ARG A 45 3.12 2.35 11.95
N ARG A 46 3.05 3.67 11.87
CA ARG A 46 3.16 4.53 13.06
C ARG A 46 1.96 4.40 13.98
N CYS A 47 0.76 4.28 13.43
CA CYS A 47 -0.45 4.01 14.20
C CYS A 47 -0.31 2.73 15.03
N ARG A 48 0.20 1.64 14.42
CA ARG A 48 0.46 0.39 15.14
C ARG A 48 1.54 0.53 16.22
N ARG A 49 2.59 1.30 15.94
CA ARG A 49 3.68 1.55 16.89
C ARG A 49 3.20 2.33 18.11
N ASP A 50 2.39 3.36 17.88
CA ASP A 50 1.94 4.30 18.90
C ASP A 50 0.55 3.93 19.47
N ALA A 51 0.04 2.74 19.12
CA ALA A 51 -1.27 2.22 19.51
C ALA A 51 -2.45 3.17 19.21
N ILE A 52 -2.39 3.86 18.06
CA ILE A 52 -3.44 4.72 17.54
C ILE A 52 -4.40 3.88 16.69
N ASP A 53 -5.67 3.83 17.08
CA ASP A 53 -6.72 3.05 16.41
C ASP A 53 -7.91 3.91 15.96
N ASP A 54 -7.84 5.23 16.17
CA ASP A 54 -8.90 6.19 15.89
C ASP A 54 -8.46 7.28 14.90
N LEU A 55 -9.45 7.88 14.22
CA LEU A 55 -9.20 8.99 13.29
C LEU A 55 -8.71 10.24 14.01
N ASP A 56 -9.14 10.46 15.25
CA ASP A 56 -8.73 11.63 16.02
C ASP A 56 -7.28 11.54 16.50
N GLY A 57 -6.81 10.35 16.90
CA GLY A 57 -5.40 10.10 17.16
C GLY A 57 -4.55 10.32 15.91
N ILE A 58 -5.01 9.85 14.74
CA ILE A 58 -4.33 10.14 13.46
C ILE A 58 -4.27 11.63 13.17
N ARG A 59 -5.38 12.37 13.37
CA ARG A 59 -5.40 13.83 13.20
C ARG A 59 -4.43 14.55 14.13
N ARG A 60 -4.33 14.13 15.39
CA ARG A 60 -3.42 14.72 16.37
C ARG A 60 -1.95 14.39 16.09
N ALA A 61 -1.66 13.15 15.66
CA ALA A 61 -0.31 12.67 15.43
C ALA A 61 0.28 13.12 14.08
N PHE A 62 -0.53 13.14 13.02
CA PHE A 62 -0.06 13.38 11.65
C PHE A 62 -0.63 14.65 11.02
N GLY A 63 -1.70 15.23 11.57
CA GLY A 63 -2.45 16.30 10.92
C GLY A 63 -3.30 15.85 9.72
N CYS A 64 -3.16 14.59 9.28
CA CYS A 64 -3.95 14.06 8.17
C CYS A 64 -5.44 14.06 8.49
N GLY A 65 -6.26 14.61 7.59
CA GLY A 65 -7.71 14.70 7.73
C GLY A 65 -8.26 16.02 8.30
N SER A 66 -7.43 17.02 8.60
CA SER A 66 -7.88 18.37 9.00
C SER A 66 -7.75 19.43 7.90
N GLY A 67 -6.87 19.22 6.91
CA GLY A 67 -6.66 20.15 5.79
C GLY A 67 -7.70 19.98 4.67
N CYS A 68 -7.41 19.14 3.68
CA CYS A 68 -8.27 18.88 2.53
C CYS A 68 -9.46 17.93 2.80
N GLY A 69 -9.42 17.14 3.87
CA GLY A 69 -10.47 16.15 4.20
C GLY A 69 -10.59 14.94 3.27
N LEU A 70 -9.97 14.96 2.08
CA LEU A 70 -10.06 13.87 1.10
C LEU A 70 -9.54 12.52 1.60
N CYS A 71 -8.52 12.53 2.46
CA CYS A 71 -7.91 11.33 3.03
C CYS A 71 -8.73 10.69 4.17
N THR A 72 -9.69 11.41 4.77
CA THR A 72 -10.44 10.93 5.94
C THR A 72 -11.21 9.62 5.70
N PRO A 73 -12.01 9.45 4.64
CA PRO A 73 -12.72 8.18 4.39
C PRO A 73 -11.74 7.03 4.14
N TYR A 74 -10.60 7.29 3.50
CA TYR A 74 -9.55 6.30 3.27
C TYR A 74 -8.86 5.88 4.56
N LEU A 75 -8.58 6.81 5.47
CA LEU A 75 -8.02 6.50 6.79
C LEU A 75 -8.99 5.66 7.62
N ALA A 76 -10.28 5.99 7.58
CA ALA A 76 -11.31 5.21 8.27
C ALA A 76 -11.38 3.77 7.73
N ASN A 77 -11.35 3.65 6.39
CA ASN A 77 -11.34 2.35 5.74
C ASN A 77 -10.03 1.59 5.99
N MET A 78 -8.89 2.27 6.03
CA MET A 78 -7.58 1.71 6.34
C MET A 78 -7.56 1.12 7.76
N LEU A 79 -8.15 1.81 8.74
CA LEU A 79 -8.26 1.30 10.11
C LEU A 79 -9.18 0.06 10.18
N ARG A 80 -10.27 0.03 9.40
CA ARG A 80 -11.22 -1.08 9.38
C ARG A 80 -10.73 -2.30 8.59
N SER A 81 -10.10 -2.08 7.45
CA SER A 81 -9.75 -3.12 6.46
C SER A 81 -8.26 -3.45 6.43
N GLY A 82 -7.40 -2.59 6.99
CA GLY A 82 -5.95 -2.68 6.89
C GLY A 82 -5.38 -2.33 5.52
N ARG A 83 -6.22 -1.91 4.55
CA ARG A 83 -5.78 -1.55 3.20
C ARG A 83 -5.15 -0.15 3.19
N THR A 84 -4.02 -0.02 2.50
CA THR A 84 -3.25 1.23 2.41
C THR A 84 -3.21 1.80 0.99
N ARG A 85 -3.92 1.18 0.06
CA ARG A 85 -4.09 1.64 -1.32
C ARG A 85 -5.55 1.50 -1.71
N PHE A 86 -6.09 2.57 -2.29
CA PHE A 86 -7.49 2.62 -2.69
C PHE A 86 -7.61 3.10 -4.12
N ARG A 87 -8.30 2.33 -4.96
CA ARG A 87 -8.53 2.69 -6.35
C ARG A 87 -9.80 3.54 -6.46
N LEU A 88 -9.72 4.69 -7.14
CA LEU A 88 -10.86 5.59 -7.31
C LEU A 88 -11.97 5.02 -8.22
N ASP A 89 -11.67 4.03 -9.07
CA ASP A 89 -12.66 3.33 -9.92
C ASP A 89 -13.66 2.48 -9.13
N GLU A 90 -13.31 2.01 -7.93
CA GLU A 90 -14.18 1.06 -7.20
C GLU A 90 -15.32 1.73 -6.41
N GLY A 91 -15.41 3.06 -6.40
CA GLY A 91 -16.42 3.77 -5.64
C GLY A 91 -16.19 3.63 -4.13
N ILE A 92 -16.00 4.76 -3.45
CA ILE A 92 -15.91 4.78 -2.00
C ILE A 92 -17.33 4.60 -1.43
N VAL A 93 -17.76 3.34 -1.25
CA VAL A 93 -19.04 2.99 -0.61
C VAL A 93 -18.86 2.46 0.80
#